data_AF-A0A078BMK0-F1
#
_entry.id   AF-A0A078BMK0-F1
#
_cell.length_a   1.000
_cell.length_b   1.000
_cell.length_c   1.000
_cell.angle_alpha   90.00
_cell.angle_beta   90.00
_cell.angle_gamma   90.00
#
_symmetry.space_group_name_H-M   'P 1'
#
loop_
_entity.id
_entity.type
_entity.pdbx_description
1 polymer ?
#
loop_
_entity_poly.entity_id
_entity_poly.type
_entity_poly.pdbx_seq_one_letter_code
_entity_poly.pdbx_strand_id
1 'polypeptide(L)' 'MMMAAHALAIGAVLVTNNTQHDGRITAPLVLENWARDASLS' A
#
# COMPACT_ATOMS: atom_id res chain seq x y z
N MET A 1 -1.69 8.81 -2.27
CA MET A 1 -2.86 8.94 -3.18
C MET A 1 -2.56 8.78 -4.68
N MET A 2 -1.66 9.53 -5.35
CA MET A 2 -1.41 9.37 -6.81
C MET A 2 -0.86 7.98 -7.20
N MET A 3 0.05 7.42 -6.40
CA MET A 3 0.63 6.09 -6.64
C MET A 3 -0.40 4.96 -6.50
N ALA A 4 -1.34 5.08 -5.57
CA ALA A 4 -2.41 4.09 -5.39
C ALA A 4 -3.39 4.07 -6.58
N ALA A 5 -3.75 5.24 -7.11
CA ALA A 5 -4.57 5.33 -8.31
C ALA A 5 -3.86 4.78 -9.55
N HIS A 6 -2.54 5.02 -9.67
CA HIS A 6 -1.73 4.46 -10.75
C HIS A 6 -1.62 2.93 -10.65
N ALA A 7 -1.33 2.41 -9.46
CA ALA A 7 -1.27 0.97 -9.20
C ALA A 7 -2.61 0.28 -9.49
N LEU A 8 -3.73 0.89 -9.07
CA LEU A 8 -5.07 0.42 -9.42
C LEU A 8 -5.32 0.40 -10.93
N ALA A 9 -4.93 1.46 -11.64
CA ALA A 9 -5.16 1.57 -13.08
C ALA A 9 -4.43 0.50 -13.89
N ILE A 10 -3.27 0.03 -13.41
CA ILE A 10 -2.45 -0.98 -14.09
C ILE A 10 -2.57 -2.38 -13.45
N GLY A 11 -3.37 -2.54 -12.39
CA GLY A 11 -3.51 -3.81 -11.66
C GLY A 11 -2.25 -4.25 -10.89
N ALA A 12 -1.43 -3.30 -10.46
CA ALA A 12 -0.19 -3.58 -9.72
C ALA A 12 -0.40 -3.64 -8.20
N VAL A 13 0.55 -4.30 -7.51
CA VAL A 13 0.65 -4.30 -6.04
C VAL A 13 1.31 -3.01 -5.57
N LEU A 14 0.67 -2.31 -4.64
CA LEU A 14 1.25 -1.14 -4.00
C LEU A 14 2.01 -1.56 -2.74
N VAL A 15 3.34 -1.53 -2.84
CA VAL A 15 4.23 -1.74 -1.70
C VAL A 15 4.40 -0.41 -0.94
N THR A 16 4.09 -0.40 0.36
CA THR A 16 4.21 0.80 1.21
C THR A 16 4.68 0.42 2.62
N ASN A 17 5.22 1.38 3.38
CA ASN A 17 5.48 1.22 4.82
C ASN A 17 4.45 1.97 5.68
N ASN A 18 3.47 2.62 5.04
CA ASN A 18 2.43 3.39 5.70
C ASN A 18 1.05 3.01 5.16
N THR A 19 0.48 1.96 5.73
CA THR A 19 -0.83 1.44 5.35
C THR A 19 -2.00 2.28 5.85
N GLN A 20 -1.79 3.24 6.78
CA GLN A 20 -2.88 4.09 7.30
C GLN A 20 -3.44 5.04 6.24
N HIS A 21 -2.59 5.48 5.31
CA HIS A 21 -2.99 6.40 4.26
C HIS A 21 -3.73 5.70 3.12
N ASP A 22 -3.24 4.53 2.72
CA ASP A 22 -3.76 3.79 1.55
C ASP A 22 -4.81 2.73 1.93
N GLY A 23 -4.89 2.32 3.20
CA GLY A 23 -5.88 1.35 3.70
C GLY A 23 -7.32 1.86 3.74
N ARG A 24 -7.54 3.16 3.50
CA ARG A 24 -8.88 3.76 3.38
C ARG A 24 -9.46 3.69 1.96
N ILE A 25 -8.71 3.15 1.00
CA ILE A 25 -9.12 3.07 -0.40
C ILE A 25 -10.01 1.82 -0.59
N THR A 26 -11.32 2.03 -0.79
CA THR A 26 -12.33 0.96 -0.95
C THR A 26 -12.32 0.27 -2.34
N ALA A 27 -11.23 0.40 -3.10
CA ALA A 27 -11.04 -0.22 -4.41
C ALA A 27 -10.28 -1.56 -4.26
N PRO A 28 -10.21 -2.43 -5.29
CA PRO A 28 -9.41 -3.65 -5.25
C PRO A 28 -7.90 -3.36 -5.33
N LEU A 29 -7.41 -2.51 -4.42
CA LEU A 29 -6.01 -2.14 -4.30
C LEU A 29 -5.30 -3.20 -3.47
N VAL A 30 -4.37 -3.93 -4.10
CA VAL A 30 -3.53 -4.88 -3.39
C VAL A 30 -2.40 -4.12 -2.71
N LEU A 31 -2.34 -4.19 -1.38
CA LEU A 31 -1.39 -3.48 -0.53
C LEU A 31 -0.43 -4.47 0.13
N GLU A 32 0.87 -4.22 -0.02
CA GLU A 32 1.92 -4.98 0.65
C GLU A 32 2.68 -4.07 1.61
N ASN A 33 2.70 -4.42 2.89
CA ASN A 33 3.40 -3.62 3.90
C ASN A 33 4.83 -4.12 4.09
N TRP A 34 5.82 -3.30 3.70
CA TRP A 34 7.24 -3.58 3.92
C TRP A 34 7.82 -2.77 5.09
N ALA A 35 6.98 -2.31 6.03
CA ALA A 35 7.47 -1.81 7.30
C ALA A 35 8.31 -2.90 7.97
N ARG A 36 9.60 -2.60 8.17
CA ARG A 36 10.51 -3.47 8.92
C ARG A 36 9.93 -3.67 10.31
N ASP A 37 9.82 -4.92 10.74
CA ASP A 37 9.31 -5.26 12.07
C ASP A 37 10.16 -4.54 13.13
N ALA A 38 9.53 -3.57 13.81
CA ALA A 38 10.19 -2.76 14.83
C ALA A 38 10.47 -3.58 16.11
N SER A 39 10.00 -4.82 16.20
CA SER A 39 10.34 -5.72 17.32
C SER A 39 11.74 -6.37 17.20
N LEU A 40 12.43 -6.18 16.06
CA LEU A 40 13.76 -6.72 15.79
C LEU A 40 14.92 -5.74 16.10
N SER A 41 14.67 -4.65 16.86
CA SER A 41 15.67 -3.66 17.27
C SER A 41 15.96 -3.66 18.76
#